data_AF-A0A934V1S5-F1
#
_entry.id   AF-A0A934V1S5-F1
#
_cell.length_a   1.000
_cell.length_b   1.000
_cell.length_c   1.000
_cell.angle_alpha   90.00
_cell.angle_beta   90.00
_cell.angle_gamma   90.00
#
_symmetry.space_group_name_H-M   'P 1'
#
loop_
_entity.id
_entity.type
_entity.pdbx_description
1 polymer ?
#
loop_
_entity_poly.entity_id
_entity_poly.type
_entity_poly.pdbx_seq_one_letter_code
_entity_poly.pdbx_strand_id
1 'polypeptide(L)'
;MLALLTACAATPAAAQGLAGGSGQGPLEINADDGIEWRREEQVYIARGNATASRGGVTVYGDRLIAHYRDAKGGDNNASDTGDSGGTGLSTGSTQIYRVEAVGSVRIVDDRSTSRGDKAVYDLDQQVVVLTGDDLRFKTPEETITAADSLEYWQARNLAVARGDAKAERGDRVIRAEVLAARFSGQAGGGTDAADNGNVREQEIERIEAFENVRISTPTEFARGDRGVYNVRTEIATLTGNVQITRGENQLNGGWGQVNLRTGVSRLRGAPPEAGSGSRVRALLQPDSAEDVNPSSTAESEARESSEDARDDDAAGSEGTSQ
;
A
#
# COMPACT_ATOMS: atom_id res chain seq x y z
N MET A 1 -2.06 40.25 -11.94
CA MET A 1 -1.55 38.90 -12.24
C MET A 1 -2.15 37.97 -11.19
N LEU A 2 -3.29 37.34 -11.52
CA LEU A 2 -4.09 36.55 -10.58
C LEU A 2 -3.53 35.11 -10.58
N ALA A 3 -2.85 34.72 -9.50
CA ALA A 3 -2.29 33.38 -9.35
C ALA A 3 -3.42 32.40 -8.95
N LEU A 4 -3.77 31.53 -9.87
CA LEU A 4 -4.74 30.46 -9.68
C LEU A 4 -4.07 29.36 -8.84
N LEU A 5 -4.53 29.16 -7.60
CA LEU A 5 -4.15 28.03 -6.77
C LEU A 5 -4.76 26.75 -7.36
N THR A 6 -3.92 25.93 -7.99
CA THR A 6 -4.29 24.58 -8.41
C THR A 6 -4.29 23.67 -7.19
N ALA A 7 -5.48 23.30 -6.71
CA ALA A 7 -5.63 22.27 -5.68
C ALA A 7 -5.34 20.90 -6.30
N CYS A 8 -4.25 20.24 -5.87
CA CYS A 8 -4.02 18.83 -6.15
C CYS A 8 -5.06 17.99 -5.40
N ALA A 9 -6.06 17.50 -6.11
CA ALA A 9 -6.90 16.40 -5.62
C ALA A 9 -6.04 15.13 -5.66
N ALA A 10 -5.75 14.56 -4.49
CA ALA A 10 -5.20 13.22 -4.41
C ALA A 10 -6.26 12.23 -4.92
N THR A 11 -5.97 11.56 -6.02
CA THR A 11 -6.74 10.43 -6.50
C THR A 11 -6.66 9.31 -5.47
N PRO A 12 -7.77 8.69 -5.07
CA PRO A 12 -7.73 7.54 -4.17
C PRO A 12 -7.26 6.29 -4.92
N ALA A 13 -6.30 5.57 -4.35
CA ALA A 13 -5.77 4.34 -4.92
C ALA A 13 -6.81 3.19 -4.84
N ALA A 14 -7.06 2.51 -5.96
CA ALA A 14 -8.07 1.45 -6.06
C ALA A 14 -7.47 0.07 -6.40
N ALA A 15 -7.97 -1.00 -5.76
CA ALA A 15 -7.39 -2.35 -5.74
C ALA A 15 -8.20 -3.41 -6.51
N GLN A 16 -8.70 -3.07 -7.69
CA GLN A 16 -9.46 -4.01 -8.50
C GLN A 16 -8.63 -5.20 -9.04
N GLY A 17 -7.30 -5.19 -8.93
CA GLY A 17 -6.47 -6.24 -9.53
C GLY A 17 -6.16 -7.42 -8.61
N LEU A 18 -6.56 -7.37 -7.35
CA LEU A 18 -6.58 -8.54 -6.46
C LEU A 18 -7.90 -9.30 -6.55
N ALA A 19 -8.99 -8.58 -6.85
CA ALA A 19 -10.30 -9.15 -7.11
C ALA A 19 -10.33 -9.56 -8.58
N GLY A 20 -10.09 -10.83 -8.92
CA GLY A 20 -10.34 -11.32 -10.27
C GLY A 20 -11.70 -10.80 -10.76
N GLY A 21 -11.65 -9.85 -11.71
CA GLY A 21 -12.73 -8.90 -11.90
C GLY A 21 -14.06 -9.60 -12.11
N SER A 22 -15.13 -9.03 -11.55
CA SER A 22 -16.53 -9.38 -11.85
C SER A 22 -16.92 -9.00 -13.29
N GLY A 23 -15.96 -8.95 -14.21
CA GLY A 23 -16.16 -8.51 -15.57
C GLY A 23 -16.96 -9.53 -16.37
N GLN A 24 -18.05 -9.04 -16.94
CA GLN A 24 -18.77 -9.72 -18.00
C GLN A 24 -17.87 -9.76 -19.24
N GLY A 25 -17.67 -10.96 -19.78
CA GLY A 25 -16.80 -11.20 -20.93
C GLY A 25 -16.36 -12.67 -20.99
N PRO A 26 -15.96 -13.16 -22.17
CA PRO A 26 -15.42 -14.51 -22.30
C PRO A 26 -14.15 -14.67 -21.47
N LEU A 27 -13.95 -15.85 -20.90
CA LEU A 27 -12.67 -16.25 -20.32
C LEU A 27 -11.77 -16.73 -21.46
N GLU A 28 -10.67 -16.03 -21.71
CA GLU A 28 -9.65 -16.43 -22.67
C GLU A 28 -8.49 -17.12 -21.93
N ILE A 29 -8.01 -18.25 -22.45
CA ILE A 29 -6.88 -19.00 -21.89
C ILE A 29 -5.89 -19.32 -23.00
N ASN A 30 -4.62 -18.96 -22.81
CA ASN A 30 -3.52 -19.28 -23.73
C ASN A 30 -2.41 -20.02 -22.97
N ALA A 31 -1.74 -20.96 -23.64
CA ALA A 31 -0.63 -21.73 -23.07
C ALA A 31 0.25 -22.30 -24.20
N ASP A 32 1.56 -22.33 -24.00
CA ASP A 32 2.55 -22.75 -25.00
C ASP A 32 2.61 -24.27 -25.17
N ASP A 33 2.55 -25.02 -24.06
CA ASP A 33 2.64 -26.49 -24.06
C ASP A 33 1.27 -27.16 -24.24
N GLY A 34 0.20 -26.37 -24.26
CA GLY A 34 -1.17 -26.81 -24.48
C GLY A 34 -2.08 -26.81 -23.25
N ILE A 35 -3.33 -27.22 -23.48
CA ILE A 35 -4.39 -27.27 -22.47
C ILE A 35 -4.90 -28.71 -22.38
N GLU A 36 -4.80 -29.29 -21.19
CA GLU A 36 -5.30 -30.63 -20.87
C GLU A 36 -6.64 -30.54 -20.14
N TRP A 37 -7.60 -31.37 -20.54
CA TRP A 37 -8.81 -31.62 -19.76
C TRP A 37 -8.75 -33.01 -19.13
N ARG A 38 -8.70 -33.06 -17.81
CA ARG A 38 -8.67 -34.31 -17.04
C ARG A 38 -10.02 -34.52 -16.40
N ARG A 39 -10.86 -35.29 -17.08
CA ARG A 39 -12.26 -35.48 -16.68
C ARG A 39 -12.39 -36.16 -15.31
N GLU A 40 -11.63 -37.22 -15.08
CA GLU A 40 -11.66 -38.00 -13.83
C GLU A 40 -11.19 -37.17 -12.61
N GLU A 41 -10.22 -36.28 -12.82
CA GLU A 41 -9.70 -35.36 -11.80
C GLU A 41 -10.54 -34.06 -11.67
N GLN A 42 -11.49 -33.84 -12.58
CA GLN A 42 -12.31 -32.63 -12.70
C GLN A 42 -11.50 -31.32 -12.77
N VAL A 43 -10.44 -31.32 -13.60
CA VAL A 43 -9.58 -30.14 -13.82
C VAL A 43 -9.32 -29.84 -15.28
N TYR A 44 -9.18 -28.55 -15.59
CA TYR A 44 -8.50 -28.05 -16.77
C TYR A 44 -7.10 -27.58 -16.39
N ILE A 45 -6.09 -27.89 -17.18
CA ILE A 45 -4.69 -27.54 -16.92
C ILE A 45 -4.09 -26.90 -18.17
N ALA A 46 -3.74 -25.62 -18.09
CA ALA A 46 -2.99 -24.91 -19.11
C ALA A 46 -1.50 -24.84 -18.71
N ARG A 47 -0.59 -25.27 -19.58
CA ARG A 47 0.86 -25.39 -19.27
C ARG A 47 1.73 -24.57 -20.22
N GLY A 48 2.83 -24.06 -19.69
CA GLY A 48 3.82 -23.28 -20.42
C GLY A 48 3.33 -21.85 -20.62
N ASN A 49 3.93 -20.90 -19.89
CA ASN A 49 3.60 -19.47 -19.93
C ASN A 49 2.08 -19.20 -19.97
N ALA A 50 1.34 -19.93 -19.16
CA ALA A 50 -0.11 -19.94 -19.19
C ALA A 50 -0.68 -18.58 -18.77
N THR A 51 -1.68 -18.12 -19.53
CA THR A 51 -2.39 -16.87 -19.26
C THR A 51 -3.89 -17.09 -19.27
N ALA A 52 -4.59 -16.40 -18.38
CA ALA A 52 -6.05 -16.35 -18.36
C ALA A 52 -6.49 -14.89 -18.25
N SER A 53 -7.34 -14.45 -19.17
CA SER A 53 -7.85 -13.07 -19.20
C SER A 53 -9.36 -13.05 -19.14
N ARG A 54 -9.91 -12.21 -18.26
CA ARG A 54 -11.34 -11.96 -18.15
C ARG A 54 -11.59 -10.60 -17.51
N GLY A 55 -12.46 -9.79 -18.13
CA GLY A 55 -12.97 -8.59 -17.48
C GLY A 55 -11.90 -7.55 -17.16
N GLY A 56 -10.88 -7.42 -18.01
CA GLY A 56 -9.74 -6.51 -17.79
C GLY A 56 -8.65 -7.04 -16.85
N VAL A 57 -8.85 -8.20 -16.22
CA VAL A 57 -7.84 -8.84 -15.38
C VAL A 57 -7.16 -9.96 -16.16
N THR A 58 -5.83 -9.96 -16.17
CA THR A 58 -5.01 -11.03 -16.72
C THR A 58 -4.17 -11.69 -15.63
N VAL A 59 -4.30 -13.01 -15.51
CA VAL A 59 -3.49 -13.86 -14.63
C VAL A 59 -2.44 -14.57 -15.48
N TYR A 60 -1.18 -14.47 -15.08
CA TYR A 60 -0.03 -15.14 -15.66
C TYR A 60 0.52 -16.17 -14.68
N GLY A 61 1.04 -17.28 -15.18
CA GLY A 61 1.90 -18.19 -14.44
C GLY A 61 2.46 -19.29 -15.33
N ASP A 62 3.35 -20.12 -14.81
CA ASP A 62 3.89 -21.26 -15.56
C ASP A 62 2.80 -22.29 -15.87
N ARG A 63 1.80 -22.39 -14.97
CA ARG A 63 0.63 -23.25 -15.12
C ARG A 63 -0.61 -22.65 -14.48
N LEU A 64 -1.74 -22.77 -15.18
CA LEU A 64 -3.07 -22.45 -14.65
C LEU A 64 -3.91 -23.71 -14.53
N ILE A 65 -4.60 -23.88 -13.39
CA ILE A 65 -5.43 -25.05 -13.08
C ILE A 65 -6.82 -24.56 -12.70
N ALA A 66 -7.85 -24.98 -13.41
CA ALA A 66 -9.24 -24.69 -13.06
C ALA A 66 -9.93 -25.97 -12.60
N HIS A 67 -10.35 -25.98 -11.33
CA HIS A 67 -11.15 -27.05 -10.76
C HIS A 67 -12.62 -26.78 -11.05
N TYR A 68 -13.28 -27.76 -11.64
CA TYR A 68 -14.69 -27.69 -11.94
C TYR A 68 -15.47 -28.79 -11.23
N ARG A 69 -16.78 -28.59 -11.17
CA ARG A 69 -17.77 -29.59 -10.79
C ARG A 69 -18.90 -29.56 -11.80
N ASP A 70 -19.74 -30.59 -11.82
CA ASP A 70 -20.97 -30.53 -12.61
C ASP A 70 -21.87 -29.42 -12.02
N ALA A 71 -22.44 -28.60 -12.89
CA ALA A 71 -23.36 -27.55 -12.49
C ALA A 71 -24.60 -28.18 -11.85
N LYS A 72 -25.04 -27.66 -10.71
CA LYS A 72 -26.30 -28.09 -10.09
C LYS A 72 -27.46 -27.56 -10.93
N GLY A 73 -28.21 -28.46 -11.57
CA GLY A 73 -29.34 -28.12 -12.44
C GLY A 73 -29.00 -28.37 -13.91
N GLY A 74 -29.22 -29.60 -14.37
CA GLY A 74 -29.12 -29.99 -15.78
C GLY A 74 -30.35 -29.55 -16.58
N ASP A 75 -30.72 -28.28 -16.47
CA ASP A 75 -31.81 -27.66 -17.21
C ASP A 75 -31.20 -27.03 -18.46
N ASN A 76 -31.20 -27.76 -19.58
CA ASN A 76 -30.87 -27.18 -20.89
C ASN A 76 -32.00 -26.25 -21.38
N ASN A 77 -32.48 -25.33 -20.53
CA ASN A 77 -33.45 -24.32 -20.92
C ASN A 77 -32.86 -22.94 -20.70
N ALA A 78 -32.38 -22.37 -21.80
CA ALA A 78 -31.90 -21.01 -21.90
C ALA A 78 -33.07 -20.02 -21.77
N SER A 79 -33.62 -19.89 -20.56
CA SER A 79 -34.41 -18.76 -20.12
C SER A 79 -34.72 -18.93 -18.64
N ASP A 80 -33.88 -18.38 -17.75
CA ASP A 80 -34.48 -17.69 -16.63
C ASP A 80 -33.54 -16.64 -16.03
N THR A 81 -34.12 -15.46 -15.92
CA THR A 81 -33.70 -14.34 -15.11
C THR A 81 -33.80 -14.71 -13.64
N GLY A 82 -32.68 -14.62 -12.92
CA GLY A 82 -32.70 -14.42 -11.47
C GLY A 82 -32.08 -15.56 -10.67
N ASP A 83 -30.99 -15.20 -10.00
CA ASP A 83 -30.45 -15.89 -8.84
C ASP A 83 -29.79 -17.26 -9.06
N SER A 84 -28.66 -17.25 -9.78
CA SER A 84 -27.61 -18.23 -9.54
C SER A 84 -26.92 -17.89 -8.22
N GLY A 85 -27.44 -18.40 -7.10
CA GLY A 85 -26.80 -18.34 -5.77
C GLY A 85 -25.46 -19.09 -5.67
N GLY A 86 -24.77 -19.33 -6.78
CA GLY A 86 -23.43 -19.92 -6.86
C GLY A 86 -22.46 -18.93 -7.51
N THR A 87 -21.42 -18.56 -6.77
CA THR A 87 -20.40 -17.56 -7.14
C THR A 87 -19.33 -18.08 -8.12
N GLY A 88 -19.47 -19.31 -8.63
CA GLY A 88 -18.57 -19.93 -9.60
C GLY A 88 -18.79 -19.50 -11.06
N LEU A 89 -17.80 -19.73 -11.92
CA LEU A 89 -17.88 -19.47 -13.36
C LEU A 89 -18.49 -20.69 -14.08
N SER A 90 -19.74 -20.57 -14.53
CA SER A 90 -20.45 -21.64 -15.25
C SER A 90 -20.14 -21.63 -16.75
N THR A 91 -19.79 -22.79 -17.30
CA THR A 91 -19.58 -23.03 -18.73
C THR A 91 -20.44 -24.24 -19.15
N GLY A 92 -21.68 -23.99 -19.57
CA GLY A 92 -22.61 -25.07 -19.91
C GLY A 92 -22.95 -25.95 -18.70
N SER A 93 -22.62 -27.24 -18.77
CA SER A 93 -22.89 -28.22 -17.71
C SER A 93 -21.85 -28.24 -16.58
N THR A 94 -20.80 -27.43 -16.65
CA THR A 94 -19.73 -27.41 -15.64
C THR A 94 -19.64 -26.05 -14.96
N GLN A 95 -19.25 -26.06 -13.69
CA GLN A 95 -19.03 -24.88 -12.87
C GLN A 95 -17.59 -24.89 -12.34
N ILE A 96 -16.80 -23.89 -12.68
CA ILE A 96 -15.47 -23.66 -12.11
C ILE A 96 -15.67 -23.01 -10.74
N TYR A 97 -15.16 -23.66 -9.69
CA TYR A 97 -15.30 -23.17 -8.31
C TYR A 97 -13.96 -22.79 -7.69
N ARG A 98 -12.83 -23.19 -8.28
CA ARG A 98 -11.49 -22.84 -7.82
C ARG A 98 -10.52 -22.74 -8.99
N VAL A 99 -9.67 -21.73 -8.95
CA VAL A 99 -8.59 -21.52 -9.93
C VAL A 99 -7.26 -21.40 -9.20
N GLU A 100 -6.22 -22.03 -9.73
CA GLU A 100 -4.85 -21.92 -9.24
C GLU A 100 -3.94 -21.42 -10.35
N ALA A 101 -3.06 -20.48 -10.02
CA ALA A 101 -1.90 -20.13 -10.83
C ALA A 101 -0.64 -20.55 -10.07
N VAL A 102 0.30 -21.18 -10.75
CA VAL A 102 1.53 -21.70 -10.15
C VAL A 102 2.74 -21.31 -10.99
N GLY A 103 3.78 -20.83 -10.32
CA GLY A 103 5.06 -20.43 -10.91
C GLY A 103 5.00 -19.02 -11.49
N SER A 104 5.93 -18.16 -11.06
CA SER A 104 6.09 -16.78 -11.56
C SER A 104 4.78 -16.00 -11.70
N VAL A 105 3.90 -16.13 -10.71
CA VAL A 105 2.53 -15.64 -10.82
C VAL A 105 2.51 -14.12 -10.86
N ARG A 106 1.78 -13.60 -11.84
CA ARG A 106 1.50 -12.16 -11.95
C ARG A 106 0.03 -11.97 -12.25
N ILE A 107 -0.65 -11.14 -11.47
CA ILE A 107 -2.04 -10.73 -11.72
C ILE A 107 -2.00 -9.25 -12.09
N VAL A 108 -2.54 -8.90 -13.24
CA VAL A 108 -2.50 -7.54 -13.79
C VAL A 108 -3.91 -7.10 -14.13
N ASP A 109 -4.25 -5.89 -13.72
CA ASP A 109 -5.38 -5.14 -14.26
C ASP A 109 -4.88 -3.76 -14.75
N ASP A 110 -5.80 -2.87 -15.12
CA ASP A 110 -5.46 -1.56 -15.69
C ASP A 110 -4.61 -0.67 -14.75
N ARG A 111 -4.64 -0.90 -13.44
CA ARG A 111 -4.06 0.02 -12.44
C ARG A 111 -3.21 -0.64 -11.38
N SER A 112 -3.05 -1.95 -11.42
CA SER A 112 -2.37 -2.68 -10.38
C SER A 112 -1.72 -3.97 -10.86
N THR A 113 -0.73 -4.41 -10.11
CA THR A 113 -0.01 -5.65 -10.36
C THR A 113 0.28 -6.36 -9.05
N SER A 114 -0.14 -7.61 -8.96
CA SER A 114 0.20 -8.53 -7.87
C SER A 114 1.24 -9.55 -8.35
N ARG A 115 2.23 -9.89 -7.52
CA ARG A 115 3.22 -10.95 -7.78
C ARG A 115 3.38 -11.89 -6.61
N GLY A 116 3.66 -13.15 -6.91
CA GLY A 116 4.01 -14.23 -5.98
C GLY A 116 4.32 -15.52 -6.75
N ASP A 117 4.45 -16.66 -6.06
CA ASP A 117 4.72 -17.94 -6.71
C ASP A 117 3.45 -18.76 -6.96
N LYS A 118 2.42 -18.53 -6.15
CA LYS A 118 1.14 -19.22 -6.27
C LYS A 118 -0.01 -18.27 -5.97
N ALA A 119 -1.04 -18.32 -6.81
CA ALA A 119 -2.34 -17.73 -6.53
C ALA A 119 -3.40 -18.81 -6.45
N VAL A 120 -4.30 -18.72 -5.47
CA VAL A 120 -5.52 -19.53 -5.42
C VAL A 120 -6.69 -18.58 -5.33
N TYR A 121 -7.65 -18.71 -6.25
CA TYR A 121 -8.95 -18.09 -6.15
C TYR A 121 -9.99 -19.15 -5.84
N ASP A 122 -10.56 -19.10 -4.64
CA ASP A 122 -11.74 -19.86 -4.29
C ASP A 122 -12.97 -19.01 -4.63
N LEU A 123 -13.71 -19.41 -5.66
CA LEU A 123 -14.88 -18.68 -6.13
C LEU A 123 -16.06 -18.86 -5.19
N ASP A 124 -16.19 -20.01 -4.53
CA ASP A 124 -17.27 -20.27 -3.57
C ASP A 124 -17.14 -19.36 -2.34
N GLN A 125 -15.92 -19.18 -1.84
CA GLN A 125 -15.61 -18.30 -0.70
C GLN A 125 -15.34 -16.84 -1.10
N GLN A 126 -15.18 -16.58 -2.41
CA GLN A 126 -14.81 -15.29 -2.97
C GLN A 126 -13.54 -14.71 -2.34
N VAL A 127 -12.49 -15.54 -2.24
CA VAL A 127 -11.20 -15.17 -1.66
C VAL A 127 -10.05 -15.51 -2.58
N VAL A 128 -9.19 -14.53 -2.84
CA VAL A 128 -7.93 -14.70 -3.55
C VAL A 128 -6.81 -14.73 -2.52
N VAL A 129 -5.91 -15.70 -2.63
CA VAL A 129 -4.73 -15.86 -1.77
C VAL A 129 -3.49 -16.00 -2.64
N LEU A 130 -2.53 -15.10 -2.45
CA LEU A 130 -1.20 -15.11 -3.04
C LEU A 130 -0.17 -15.55 -2.00
N THR A 131 0.71 -16.47 -2.37
CA THR A 131 1.77 -17.04 -1.52
C THR A 131 3.06 -17.28 -2.31
N GLY A 132 4.19 -17.39 -1.62
CA GLY A 132 5.51 -17.57 -2.21
C GLY A 132 6.48 -16.46 -1.81
N ASP A 133 7.57 -16.35 -2.56
CA ASP A 133 8.57 -15.30 -2.37
C ASP A 133 8.19 -14.01 -3.11
N ASP A 134 8.81 -12.88 -2.73
CA ASP A 134 8.59 -11.54 -3.33
C ASP A 134 7.10 -11.13 -3.44
N LEU A 135 6.29 -11.49 -2.44
CA LEU A 135 4.87 -11.09 -2.43
C LEU A 135 4.75 -9.59 -2.45
N ARG A 136 4.12 -9.10 -3.52
CA ARG A 136 3.97 -7.67 -3.74
C ARG A 136 2.68 -7.37 -4.49
N PHE A 137 1.94 -6.41 -3.97
CA PHE A 137 0.90 -5.68 -4.69
C PHE A 137 1.38 -4.26 -4.96
N LYS A 138 1.20 -3.77 -6.19
CA LYS A 138 1.65 -2.45 -6.60
C LYS A 138 0.56 -1.72 -7.38
N THR A 139 0.37 -0.45 -7.07
CA THR A 139 -0.38 0.54 -7.87
C THR A 139 0.60 1.66 -8.30
N PRO A 140 0.17 2.66 -9.08
CA PRO A 140 1.00 3.83 -9.36
C PRO A 140 1.47 4.57 -8.11
N GLU A 141 0.66 4.56 -7.05
CA GLU A 141 0.87 5.37 -5.85
C GLU A 141 1.45 4.56 -4.68
N GLU A 142 1.22 3.25 -4.67
CA GLU A 142 1.41 2.43 -3.47
C GLU A 142 2.10 1.10 -3.79
N THR A 143 2.86 0.60 -2.83
CA THR A 143 3.41 -0.76 -2.85
C THR A 143 3.16 -1.42 -1.51
N ILE A 144 2.61 -2.63 -1.54
CA ILE A 144 2.36 -3.48 -0.38
C ILE A 144 3.18 -4.75 -0.55
N THR A 145 3.92 -5.16 0.47
CA THR A 145 4.65 -6.43 0.52
C THR A 145 4.33 -7.21 1.78
N ALA A 146 4.53 -8.52 1.71
CA ALA A 146 4.29 -9.48 2.79
C ALA A 146 5.26 -10.65 2.67
N ALA A 147 5.45 -11.42 3.74
CA ALA A 147 6.30 -12.62 3.74
C ALA A 147 5.48 -13.91 3.63
N ASP A 148 4.26 -13.95 4.20
CA ASP A 148 3.47 -15.18 4.27
C ASP A 148 2.36 -15.20 3.21
N SER A 149 1.53 -14.15 3.16
CA SER A 149 0.41 -14.08 2.23
C SER A 149 -0.05 -12.66 1.88
N LEU A 150 -0.62 -12.53 0.69
CA LEU A 150 -1.51 -11.43 0.30
C LEU A 150 -2.89 -12.01 0.00
N GLU A 151 -3.91 -11.56 0.72
CA GLU A 151 -5.27 -12.05 0.63
C GLU A 151 -6.23 -10.94 0.23
N TYR A 152 -7.26 -11.27 -0.55
CA TYR A 152 -8.37 -10.38 -0.81
C TYR A 152 -9.71 -11.13 -0.67
N TRP A 153 -10.51 -10.68 0.29
CA TRP A 153 -11.82 -11.22 0.64
C TRP A 153 -12.90 -10.33 0.04
N GLN A 154 -13.37 -10.71 -1.16
CA GLN A 154 -14.26 -9.87 -1.96
C GLN A 154 -15.62 -9.62 -1.28
N ALA A 155 -16.20 -10.65 -0.67
CA ALA A 155 -17.46 -10.53 0.08
C ALA A 155 -17.36 -9.59 1.31
N ARG A 156 -16.14 -9.22 1.71
CA ARG A 156 -15.87 -8.38 2.88
C ARG A 156 -15.19 -7.06 2.53
N ASN A 157 -14.87 -6.83 1.24
CA ASN A 157 -14.04 -5.71 0.79
C ASN A 157 -12.79 -5.52 1.66
N LEU A 158 -12.07 -6.61 1.91
CA LEU A 158 -10.97 -6.68 2.87
C LEU A 158 -9.74 -7.29 2.20
N ALA A 159 -8.65 -6.52 2.11
CA ALA A 159 -7.32 -7.04 1.81
C ALA A 159 -6.53 -7.30 3.10
N VAL A 160 -5.74 -8.37 3.12
CA VAL A 160 -4.87 -8.71 4.26
C VAL A 160 -3.48 -9.07 3.77
N ALA A 161 -2.46 -8.43 4.33
CA ALA A 161 -1.05 -8.77 4.15
C ALA A 161 -0.52 -9.38 5.46
N ARG A 162 0.15 -10.53 5.40
CA ARG A 162 0.63 -11.29 6.56
C ARG A 162 2.12 -11.59 6.49
N GLY A 163 2.79 -11.49 7.63
CA GLY A 163 4.23 -11.71 7.75
C GLY A 163 4.99 -10.46 7.31
N ASP A 164 5.66 -9.78 8.25
CA ASP A 164 6.39 -8.51 8.04
C ASP A 164 5.75 -7.58 7.00
N ALA A 165 4.43 -7.39 7.13
CA ALA A 165 3.63 -6.65 6.18
C ALA A 165 4.06 -5.19 6.12
N LYS A 166 4.33 -4.69 4.92
CA LYS A 166 4.81 -3.33 4.66
C LYS A 166 3.93 -2.66 3.60
N ALA A 167 3.43 -1.47 3.89
CA ALA A 167 2.77 -0.60 2.93
C ALA A 167 3.54 0.71 2.77
N GLU A 168 3.83 1.09 1.52
CA GLU A 168 4.60 2.28 1.15
C GLU A 168 3.79 3.17 0.21
N ARG A 169 3.73 4.47 0.50
CA ARG A 169 3.08 5.49 -0.33
C ARG A 169 3.91 6.78 -0.29
N GLY A 170 4.58 7.09 -1.39
CA GLY A 170 5.62 8.14 -1.40
C GLY A 170 6.69 7.85 -0.34
N ASP A 171 7.03 8.85 0.48
CA ASP A 171 8.02 8.71 1.56
C ASP A 171 7.43 8.17 2.88
N ARG A 172 6.18 7.70 2.87
CA ARG A 172 5.48 7.20 4.06
C ARG A 172 5.47 5.69 4.04
N VAL A 173 5.80 5.08 5.18
CA VAL A 173 5.86 3.63 5.33
C VAL A 173 5.13 3.19 6.60
N ILE A 174 4.30 2.15 6.48
CA ILE A 174 3.68 1.45 7.60
C ILE A 174 4.18 0.01 7.57
N ARG A 175 4.66 -0.49 8.70
CA ARG A 175 5.04 -1.90 8.92
C ARG A 175 4.28 -2.48 10.11
N ALA A 176 3.93 -3.76 10.03
CA ALA A 176 3.30 -4.53 11.10
C ALA A 176 3.46 -6.03 10.82
N GLU A 177 3.09 -6.90 11.76
CA GLU A 177 2.98 -8.33 11.46
C GLU A 177 1.84 -8.60 10.47
N VAL A 178 0.70 -7.92 10.67
CA VAL A 178 -0.46 -8.00 9.79
C VAL A 178 -0.97 -6.60 9.48
N LEU A 179 -1.21 -6.34 8.19
CA LEU A 179 -1.96 -5.17 7.71
C LEU A 179 -3.28 -5.62 7.10
N ALA A 180 -4.39 -5.07 7.58
CA ALA A 180 -5.73 -5.32 7.07
C ALA A 180 -6.35 -4.03 6.53
N ALA A 181 -6.57 -3.96 5.23
CA ALA A 181 -7.12 -2.80 4.54
C ALA A 181 -8.59 -3.03 4.15
N ARG A 182 -9.48 -2.17 4.61
CA ARG A 182 -10.90 -2.16 4.22
C ARG A 182 -11.13 -1.12 3.13
N PHE A 183 -11.81 -1.53 2.07
CA PHE A 183 -12.20 -0.65 0.97
C PHE A 183 -13.58 -0.03 1.20
N SER A 184 -13.77 1.19 0.73
CA SER A 184 -15.07 1.81 0.56
C SER A 184 -15.79 1.20 -0.65
N GLY A 185 -17.12 1.14 -0.61
CA GLY A 185 -17.95 0.55 -1.66
C GLY A 185 -18.69 -0.72 -1.24
N GLN A 186 -19.65 -1.14 -2.07
CA GLN A 186 -20.49 -2.32 -1.82
C GLN A 186 -19.66 -3.60 -1.97
N ALA A 187 -19.86 -4.55 -1.06
CA ALA A 187 -19.22 -5.86 -1.09
C ALA A 187 -19.82 -6.72 -2.19
N GLY A 188 -18.96 -7.31 -3.03
CA GLY A 188 -19.36 -8.02 -4.24
C GLY A 188 -19.84 -7.06 -5.33
N GLY A 189 -19.28 -7.18 -6.53
CA GLY A 189 -19.71 -6.46 -7.72
C GLY A 189 -21.14 -6.84 -8.12
N GLY A 190 -22.12 -6.38 -7.34
CA GLY A 190 -23.52 -6.35 -7.70
C GLY A 190 -23.70 -5.29 -8.79
N THR A 191 -24.28 -5.72 -9.91
CA THR A 191 -24.68 -4.91 -11.04
C THR A 191 -25.83 -3.97 -10.65
N ASP A 192 -25.55 -2.94 -9.87
CA ASP A 192 -26.38 -1.74 -9.83
C ASP A 192 -25.74 -0.70 -10.76
N ALA A 193 -25.88 -0.96 -12.05
CA ALA A 193 -25.70 0.07 -13.06
C ALA A 193 -26.85 1.07 -12.92
N ALA A 194 -26.62 2.18 -12.20
CA ALA A 194 -27.06 3.54 -12.56
C ALA A 194 -26.97 4.51 -11.37
N ASP A 195 -25.79 5.10 -11.18
CA ASP A 195 -25.72 6.55 -11.01
C ASP A 195 -24.61 7.05 -11.96
N ASN A 196 -25.01 7.46 -13.15
CA ASN A 196 -24.18 8.18 -14.13
C ASN A 196 -22.81 7.55 -14.51
N GLY A 197 -22.75 6.26 -14.85
CA GLY A 197 -21.57 5.68 -15.53
C GLY A 197 -20.26 5.66 -14.73
N ASN A 198 -20.28 6.12 -13.47
CA ASN A 198 -19.13 6.06 -12.58
C ASN A 198 -19.30 4.82 -11.70
N VAL A 199 -18.68 3.72 -12.10
CA VAL A 199 -18.39 2.63 -11.15
C VAL A 199 -17.61 3.29 -10.02
N ARG A 200 -18.17 3.37 -8.81
CA ARG A 200 -17.43 3.89 -7.66
C ARG A 200 -16.25 2.95 -7.43
N GLU A 201 -15.07 3.42 -7.76
CA GLU A 201 -13.83 2.69 -7.56
C GLU A 201 -13.71 2.34 -6.08
N GLN A 202 -13.34 1.10 -5.78
CA GLN A 202 -13.13 0.68 -4.39
C GLN A 202 -11.84 1.33 -3.88
N GLU A 203 -11.97 2.33 -3.02
CA GLU A 203 -10.85 3.08 -2.46
C GLU A 203 -10.50 2.53 -1.07
N ILE A 204 -9.22 2.49 -0.68
CA ILE A 204 -8.88 2.10 0.70
C ILE A 204 -9.43 3.17 1.66
N GLU A 205 -10.33 2.78 2.57
CA GLU A 205 -10.87 3.69 3.59
C GLU A 205 -10.03 3.66 4.87
N ARG A 206 -9.62 2.45 5.26
CA ARG A 206 -9.03 2.20 6.58
C ARG A 206 -8.03 1.07 6.51
N ILE A 207 -6.87 1.27 7.15
CA ILE A 207 -5.85 0.23 7.36
C ILE A 207 -5.74 -0.01 8.86
N GLU A 208 -5.83 -1.28 9.25
CA GLU A 208 -5.58 -1.75 10.61
C GLU A 208 -4.27 -2.52 10.63
N ALA A 209 -3.40 -2.16 11.57
CA ALA A 209 -2.07 -2.72 11.73
C ALA A 209 -1.99 -3.43 13.07
N PHE A 210 -1.52 -4.68 13.05
CA PHE A 210 -1.47 -5.55 14.23
C PHE A 210 -0.04 -6.00 14.47
N GLU A 211 0.40 -5.83 15.72
CA GLU A 211 1.68 -6.26 16.26
C GLU A 211 2.88 -5.55 15.61
N ASN A 212 3.86 -5.18 16.45
CA ASN A 212 5.10 -4.55 16.00
C ASN A 212 4.91 -3.36 15.04
N VAL A 213 3.86 -2.56 15.27
CA VAL A 213 3.45 -1.49 14.35
C VAL A 213 4.51 -0.39 14.34
N ARG A 214 4.99 -0.04 13.15
CA ARG A 214 5.97 1.01 12.91
C ARG A 214 5.48 1.90 11.77
N ILE A 215 5.41 3.20 12.02
CA ILE A 215 5.05 4.21 11.03
C ILE A 215 6.25 5.12 10.84
N SER A 216 6.65 5.33 9.60
CA SER A 216 7.72 6.26 9.23
C SER A 216 7.18 7.30 8.26
N THR A 217 7.53 8.55 8.49
CA THR A 217 7.33 9.68 7.58
C THR A 217 8.69 10.37 7.36
N PRO A 218 8.80 11.40 6.50
CA PRO A 218 10.06 12.14 6.32
C PRO A 218 10.64 12.72 7.61
N THR A 219 9.80 13.06 8.59
CA THR A 219 10.21 13.78 9.80
C THR A 219 10.08 12.95 11.08
N GLU A 220 9.34 11.85 11.05
CA GLU A 220 8.90 11.15 12.26
C GLU A 220 8.96 9.64 12.12
N PHE A 221 9.22 9.02 13.26
CA PHE A 221 9.12 7.59 13.44
C PHE A 221 8.22 7.29 14.64
N ALA A 222 7.21 6.44 14.47
CA ALA A 222 6.28 6.06 15.52
C ALA A 222 6.16 4.54 15.66
N ARG A 223 6.06 4.05 16.89
CA ARG A 223 5.88 2.62 17.26
C ARG A 223 4.64 2.43 18.11
N GLY A 224 4.03 1.25 18.03
CA GLY A 224 3.02 0.78 18.98
C GLY A 224 2.64 -0.68 18.76
N ASP A 225 1.77 -1.22 19.60
CA ASP A 225 1.30 -2.61 19.50
C ASP A 225 0.23 -2.78 18.42
N ARG A 226 -0.63 -1.76 18.24
CA ARG A 226 -1.66 -1.70 17.20
C ARG A 226 -1.75 -0.32 16.58
N GLY A 227 -2.18 -0.27 15.34
CA GLY A 227 -2.36 0.96 14.57
C GLY A 227 -3.67 0.95 13.79
N VAL A 228 -4.28 2.12 13.67
CA VAL A 228 -5.41 2.36 12.77
C VAL A 228 -5.10 3.61 11.97
N TYR A 229 -5.11 3.47 10.66
CA TYR A 229 -4.96 4.59 9.73
C TYR A 229 -6.26 4.80 8.96
N ASN A 230 -6.83 5.99 9.05
CA ASN A 230 -7.93 6.41 8.20
C ASN A 230 -7.37 7.21 7.02
N VAL A 231 -7.54 6.67 5.81
CA VAL A 231 -6.94 7.21 4.58
C VAL A 231 -7.55 8.57 4.25
N ARG A 232 -8.88 8.70 4.34
CA ARG A 232 -9.62 9.94 4.04
C ARG A 232 -9.23 11.10 4.95
N THR A 233 -9.11 10.86 6.26
CA THR A 233 -8.72 11.91 7.22
C THR A 233 -7.20 12.05 7.36
N GLU A 234 -6.42 11.12 6.81
CA GLU A 234 -4.97 11.00 7.00
C GLU A 234 -4.56 10.99 8.49
N ILE A 235 -5.36 10.32 9.32
CA ILE A 235 -5.09 10.22 10.76
C ILE A 235 -4.68 8.79 11.08
N ALA A 236 -3.45 8.63 11.57
CA ALA A 236 -2.97 7.40 12.17
C ALA A 236 -3.14 7.46 13.69
N THR A 237 -3.68 6.41 14.28
CA THR A 237 -3.81 6.23 15.73
C THR A 237 -3.03 4.99 16.11
N LEU A 238 -2.13 5.11 17.09
CA LEU A 238 -1.34 4.04 17.66
C LEU A 238 -1.79 3.78 19.09
N THR A 239 -1.81 2.50 19.49
CA THR A 239 -2.17 2.08 20.84
C THR A 239 -1.22 1.02 21.34
N GLY A 240 -0.94 1.05 22.64
CA GLY A 240 -0.05 0.10 23.29
C GLY A 240 1.42 0.45 23.04
N ASN A 241 2.18 0.64 24.13
CA ASN A 241 3.62 0.95 24.10
C ASN A 241 4.03 2.02 23.07
N VAL A 242 3.26 3.11 22.99
CA VAL A 242 3.43 4.11 21.93
C VAL A 242 4.70 4.93 22.15
N GLN A 243 5.55 4.97 21.14
CA GLN A 243 6.77 5.77 21.13
C GLN A 243 6.83 6.58 19.84
N ILE A 244 7.06 7.88 19.94
CA ILE A 244 7.21 8.77 18.78
C ILE A 244 8.56 9.47 18.88
N THR A 245 9.34 9.43 17.81
CA THR A 245 10.64 10.10 17.68
C THR A 245 10.57 11.09 16.52
N ARG A 246 11.00 12.33 16.77
CA ARG A 246 11.10 13.41 15.77
C ARG A 246 12.42 14.16 15.97
N GLY A 247 13.37 13.96 15.07
CA GLY A 247 14.75 14.40 15.30
C GLY A 247 15.31 13.76 16.58
N GLU A 248 15.82 14.58 17.49
CA GLU A 248 16.35 14.15 18.79
C GLU A 248 15.27 14.04 19.89
N ASN A 249 14.03 14.43 19.59
CA ASN A 249 12.94 14.42 20.55
C ASN A 249 12.28 13.04 20.62
N GLN A 250 12.00 12.56 21.84
CA GLN A 250 11.35 11.28 22.08
C GLN A 250 10.13 11.44 23.00
N LEU A 251 9.00 10.87 22.60
CA LEU A 251 7.73 10.93 23.29
C LEU A 251 7.23 9.50 23.56
N ASN A 252 6.82 9.19 24.79
CA ASN A 252 6.37 7.86 25.22
C ASN A 252 5.00 7.93 25.92
N GLY A 253 4.05 7.09 25.52
CA GLY A 253 2.68 7.09 26.02
C GLY A 253 1.93 5.78 25.73
N GLY A 254 0.66 5.70 26.15
CA GLY A 254 -0.20 4.53 25.88
C GLY A 254 -1.01 4.65 24.59
N TRP A 255 -1.18 5.87 24.09
CA TRP A 255 -1.99 6.19 22.92
C TRP A 255 -1.39 7.38 22.18
N GLY A 256 -1.25 7.29 20.86
CA GLY A 256 -0.76 8.37 20.01
C GLY A 256 -1.64 8.57 18.80
N GLN A 257 -1.74 9.81 18.34
CA GLN A 257 -2.41 10.19 17.11
C GLN A 257 -1.47 11.05 16.29
N VAL A 258 -1.31 10.72 15.02
CA VAL A 258 -0.49 11.46 14.06
C VAL A 258 -1.39 11.86 12.91
N ASN A 259 -1.51 13.16 12.67
CA ASN A 259 -2.17 13.68 11.48
C ASN A 259 -1.11 13.81 10.37
N LEU A 260 -1.12 12.88 9.41
CA LEU A 260 -0.12 12.79 8.34
C LEU A 260 -0.23 13.91 7.31
N ARG A 261 -1.35 14.63 7.28
CA ARG A 261 -1.55 15.79 6.42
C ARG A 261 -0.91 17.06 6.97
N THR A 262 -1.03 17.27 8.29
CA THR A 262 -0.57 18.49 8.97
C THR A 262 0.74 18.32 9.72
N GLY A 263 1.20 17.08 9.93
CA GLY A 263 2.37 16.76 10.77
C GLY A 263 2.12 16.96 12.27
N VAL A 264 0.86 17.16 12.71
CA VAL A 264 0.54 17.34 14.13
C VAL A 264 0.38 15.98 14.81
N SER A 265 1.21 15.75 15.83
CA SER A 265 1.20 14.54 16.65
C SER A 265 0.70 14.85 18.06
N ARG A 266 -0.19 14.01 18.59
CA ARG A 266 -0.73 14.08 19.95
C ARG A 266 -0.47 12.78 20.67
N LEU A 267 0.01 12.86 21.90
CA LEU A 267 0.30 11.69 22.73
C LEU A 267 -0.49 11.78 24.04
N ARG A 268 -1.06 10.65 24.46
CA ARG A 268 -1.87 10.51 25.69
C ARG A 268 -1.53 9.22 26.41
N GLY A 269 -1.90 9.18 27.69
CA GLY A 269 -1.76 7.98 28.52
C GLY A 269 -2.69 6.85 28.13
N ALA A 270 -3.86 7.20 27.60
CA ALA A 270 -4.92 6.29 27.19
C ALA A 270 -5.76 6.96 26.09
N PRO A 271 -6.60 6.18 25.37
CA PRO A 271 -7.58 6.73 24.44
C PRO A 271 -8.44 7.83 25.10
N PRO A 272 -8.95 8.84 24.35
CA PRO A 272 -9.76 9.93 24.90
C PRO A 272 -10.98 9.48 25.72
N GLU A 273 -11.52 8.31 25.40
CA GLU A 273 -12.70 7.72 26.04
C GLU A 273 -12.35 7.01 27.36
N ALA A 274 -11.10 6.63 27.56
CA ALA A 274 -10.61 6.03 28.78
C ALA A 274 -10.11 7.14 29.73
N GLY A 275 -10.96 7.52 30.68
CA GLY A 275 -10.73 8.68 31.57
C GLY A 275 -9.46 8.65 32.42
N SER A 276 -8.75 7.53 32.52
CA SER A 276 -7.44 7.42 33.17
C SER A 276 -6.45 6.62 32.33
N GLY A 277 -5.25 7.16 32.12
CA GLY A 277 -4.15 6.50 31.43
C GLY A 277 -2.81 6.75 32.11
N SER A 278 -1.81 5.94 31.78
CA SER A 278 -0.44 6.11 32.28
C SER A 278 0.11 7.49 31.96
N ARG A 279 0.98 8.05 32.81
CA ARG A 279 1.59 9.35 32.52
C ARG A 279 2.37 9.30 31.20
N VAL A 280 2.24 10.35 30.40
CA VAL A 280 3.05 10.56 29.20
C VAL A 280 4.42 11.10 29.62
N ARG A 281 5.48 10.70 28.93
CA ARG A 281 6.84 11.20 29.14
C ARG A 281 7.40 11.76 27.84
N ALA A 282 8.01 12.94 27.91
CA ALA A 282 8.72 13.56 26.81
C ALA A 282 10.18 13.81 27.21
N LEU A 283 11.10 13.51 26.29
CA LEU A 283 12.47 14.00 26.30
C LEU A 283 12.58 14.96 25.12
N LEU A 284 12.85 16.23 25.44
CA LEU A 284 13.05 17.27 24.45
C LEU A 284 14.51 17.67 24.49
N GLN A 285 15.18 17.54 23.36
CA GLN A 285 16.53 18.01 23.20
C GLN A 285 16.43 19.44 22.66
N PRO A 286 16.88 20.47 23.40
CA PRO A 286 16.98 21.81 22.84
C PRO A 286 18.01 21.79 21.72
N ASP A 287 17.65 22.36 20.57
CA ASP A 287 18.61 22.65 19.52
C ASP A 287 19.72 23.48 20.17
N SER A 288 20.95 23.00 20.12
CA SER A 288 22.09 23.82 20.54
C SER A 288 22.03 25.07 19.68
N ALA A 289 21.71 26.21 20.28
CA ALA A 289 21.82 27.48 19.60
C ALA A 289 23.20 27.49 18.97
N GLU A 290 23.21 27.58 17.63
CA GLU A 290 24.42 27.87 16.87
C GLU A 290 25.16 28.95 17.66
N ASP A 291 26.36 28.62 18.10
CA ASP A 291 27.19 29.44 18.96
C ASP A 291 27.52 30.70 18.15
N VAL A 292 26.61 31.68 18.16
CA VAL A 292 26.84 32.99 17.58
C VAL A 292 27.80 33.66 18.53
N ASN A 293 29.07 33.26 18.44
CA ASN A 293 30.13 33.80 19.25
C ASN A 293 30.33 35.26 18.80
N PRO A 294 29.91 36.27 19.57
CA PRO A 294 30.05 37.66 19.16
C PRO A 294 31.51 38.13 19.20
N SER A 295 32.45 37.28 19.64
CA SER A 295 33.87 37.65 19.72
C SER A 295 34.63 37.53 18.39
N SER A 296 34.01 37.06 17.29
CA SER A 296 34.67 37.03 15.97
C SER A 296 34.56 38.35 15.19
N THR A 297 33.62 39.23 15.52
CA THR A 297 33.43 40.48 14.75
C THR A 297 34.36 41.61 15.24
N ALA A 298 34.69 41.63 16.54
CA ALA A 298 35.56 42.67 17.11
C ALA A 298 37.05 42.51 16.73
N GLU A 299 37.49 41.34 16.29
CA GLU A 299 38.89 41.09 15.90
C GLU A 299 39.14 41.23 14.39
N SER A 300 38.08 41.34 13.58
CA SER A 300 38.18 41.67 12.14
C SER A 300 38.27 43.18 11.92
N GLU A 301 37.48 43.98 12.64
CA GLU A 301 37.50 45.44 12.49
C GLU A 301 38.75 46.11 13.10
N ALA A 302 39.44 45.45 14.03
CA ALA A 302 40.71 45.94 14.57
C ALA A 302 41.94 45.60 13.70
N ARG A 303 41.84 44.61 12.81
CA ARG A 303 42.93 44.25 11.87
C ARG A 303 42.89 45.12 10.61
N GLU A 304 41.71 45.40 10.06
CA GLU A 304 41.58 46.31 8.90
C GLU A 304 42.01 47.77 9.20
N SER A 305 41.91 48.25 10.45
CA SER A 305 42.41 49.60 10.81
C SER A 305 43.92 49.69 11.02
N SER A 306 44.66 48.58 10.93
CA SER A 306 46.11 48.53 11.20
C SER A 306 46.98 48.19 9.98
N GLU A 307 46.37 47.86 8.83
CA GLU A 307 47.06 47.55 7.58
C GLU A 307 47.09 48.73 6.58
N ASP A 308 46.30 49.79 6.78
CA ASP A 308 46.29 51.00 5.91
C ASP A 308 47.34 52.06 6.29
N ALA A 309 48.31 51.73 7.16
CA ALA A 309 49.29 52.69 7.69
C ALA A 309 50.76 52.30 7.46
N ARG A 310 51.06 51.38 6.54
CA ARG A 310 52.45 50.92 6.31
C ARG A 310 52.96 50.90 4.87
N ASP A 311 52.23 51.46 3.90
CA ASP A 311 52.64 51.40 2.47
C ASP A 311 52.95 52.78 1.84
N ASP A 312 53.49 53.71 2.63
CA ASP A 312 54.17 54.92 2.14
C ASP A 312 55.56 55.01 2.79
N ASP A 313 56.54 54.26 2.29
CA ASP A 313 57.96 54.63 2.27
C ASP A 313 58.83 53.43 1.85
N ALA A 314 59.19 53.35 0.57
CA ALA A 314 60.54 52.98 0.13
C ALA A 314 60.64 52.99 -1.41
N ALA A 315 61.04 54.15 -1.92
CA ALA A 315 61.67 54.27 -3.21
C ALA A 315 63.04 53.54 -3.23
N GLY A 316 63.41 53.04 -4.42
CA GLY A 316 64.78 53.27 -4.90
C GLY A 316 65.62 52.04 -5.29
N SER A 317 66.13 52.14 -6.52
CA SER A 317 67.30 51.44 -7.09
C SER A 317 67.12 49.96 -7.43
N GLU A 318 67.75 49.37 -8.43
CA GLU A 318 68.45 49.73 -9.67
C GLU A 318 68.80 48.36 -10.30
N GLY A 319 69.10 48.29 -11.59
CA GLY A 319 70.22 47.43 -12.02
C GLY A 319 69.95 46.14 -12.82
N THR A 320 69.90 46.29 -14.15
CA THR A 320 70.80 45.64 -15.14
C THR A 320 70.85 44.11 -15.34
N SER A 321 70.58 43.70 -16.60
CA SER A 321 71.17 42.62 -17.46
C SER A 321 71.35 41.19 -16.92
N GLN A 322 71.18 40.10 -17.68
CA GLN A 322 71.32 39.82 -19.12
C GLN A 322 70.23 38.85 -19.58
#